data_AF-A0A0R2V471-F1
#
_entry.id   AF-A0A0R2V471-F1
#
_cell.length_a   1.000
_cell.length_b   1.000
_cell.length_c   1.000
_cell.angle_alpha   90.00
_cell.angle_beta   90.00
_cell.angle_gamma   90.00
#
_symmetry.space_group_name_H-M   'P 1'
#
loop_
_entity.id
_entity.type
_entity.pdbx_description
1 polymer ?
#
loop_
_entity_poly.entity_id
_entity_poly.type
_entity_poly.pdbx_seq_one_letter_code
_entity_poly.pdbx_strand_id
1 'polypeptide(L)'
;MKTDANPELILQTLATKSSNKQLVHRRVLGAFAELRIVVQSVAVDLNSKMVGIDRSVVVEFVDRGEFEFELRFSGDSLVFQVHTNAFLLPDGHSVLDSDYVKSNSNRAYFGLIHVYNFLSDSFRMRRLNDVGTLMSRFFINGEGHHFAEGLGPLNLPLMQAEVCADDLRIWLYRLMVTAMDFDLQAAPFQAVQEVSVLALEGIREELRQRTGKRLGFRPEGR
;
A
#
# COMPACT_ATOMS: atom_id res chain seq x y z
N MET A 1 -13.07 -5.97 40.94
CA MET A 1 -14.53 -6.00 40.68
C MET A 1 -14.72 -6.80 39.40
N LYS A 2 -15.32 -7.99 39.45
CA LYS A 2 -15.63 -8.77 38.25
C LYS A 2 -16.83 -8.08 37.59
N THR A 3 -16.62 -7.49 36.42
CA THR A 3 -17.73 -6.96 35.62
C THR A 3 -18.45 -8.18 35.05
N ASP A 4 -19.52 -8.62 35.70
CA ASP A 4 -20.31 -9.74 35.21
C ASP A 4 -20.86 -9.39 33.84
N ALA A 5 -20.50 -10.20 32.84
CA ALA A 5 -20.96 -10.01 31.47
C ALA A 5 -22.48 -10.18 31.42
N ASN A 6 -23.20 -9.10 31.13
CA ASN A 6 -24.66 -9.10 30.99
C ASN A 6 -25.09 -8.60 29.60
N PRO A 7 -26.32 -8.93 29.16
CA PRO A 7 -26.81 -8.54 27.84
C PRO A 7 -26.78 -7.03 27.59
N GLU A 8 -27.04 -6.19 28.59
CA GLU A 8 -27.00 -4.73 28.47
C GLU A 8 -25.59 -4.21 28.18
N LEU A 9 -24.57 -4.74 28.86
CA LEU A 9 -23.15 -4.41 28.64
C LEU A 9 -22.70 -4.87 27.25
N ILE A 10 -23.17 -6.02 26.80
CA ILE A 10 -22.93 -6.52 25.44
C ILE A 10 -23.56 -5.58 24.41
N LEU A 11 -24.83 -5.22 24.58
CA LEU A 11 -25.55 -4.29 23.69
C LEU A 11 -24.88 -2.92 23.65
N GLN A 12 -24.46 -2.38 24.79
CA GLN A 12 -23.74 -1.11 24.87
C GLN A 12 -22.39 -1.18 24.14
N THR A 13 -21.66 -2.29 24.30
CA THR A 13 -20.37 -2.50 23.62
C THR A 13 -20.55 -2.66 22.10
N LEU A 14 -21.60 -3.36 21.66
CA LEU A 14 -21.95 -3.49 20.25
C LEU A 14 -22.33 -2.12 19.66
N ALA A 15 -23.23 -1.39 20.33
CA ALA A 15 -23.73 -0.10 19.88
C ALA A 15 -22.63 0.97 19.76
N THR A 16 -21.57 0.86 20.57
CA THR A 16 -20.45 1.83 20.57
C THR A 16 -19.27 1.33 19.73
N LYS A 17 -18.48 0.38 20.27
CA LYS A 17 -17.24 -0.08 19.65
C LYS A 17 -17.48 -0.76 18.31
N SER A 18 -18.47 -1.64 18.22
CA SER A 18 -18.70 -2.39 16.97
C SER A 18 -19.25 -1.49 15.88
N SER A 19 -20.19 -0.60 16.22
CA SER A 19 -20.67 0.44 15.30
C SER A 19 -19.55 1.35 14.80
N ASN A 20 -18.65 1.78 15.68
CA ASN A 20 -17.51 2.62 15.28
C ASN A 20 -16.56 1.91 14.32
N LYS A 21 -16.26 0.62 14.56
CA LYS A 21 -15.44 -0.18 13.63
C LYS A 21 -16.09 -0.29 12.25
N GLN A 22 -17.41 -0.46 12.19
CA GLN A 22 -18.16 -0.47 10.93
C GLN A 22 -18.16 0.89 10.24
N LEU A 23 -18.22 1.98 11.00
CA LEU A 23 -18.10 3.34 10.47
C LEU A 23 -16.71 3.56 9.84
N VAL A 24 -15.64 3.23 10.58
CA VAL A 24 -14.25 3.29 10.11
C VAL A 24 -14.08 2.46 8.82
N HIS A 25 -14.61 1.24 8.79
CA HIS A 25 -14.58 0.36 7.61
C HIS A 25 -15.19 1.04 6.37
N ARG A 26 -16.38 1.64 6.50
CA ARG A 26 -17.02 2.35 5.39
C ARG A 26 -16.22 3.57 4.94
N ARG A 27 -15.65 4.33 5.88
CA ARG A 27 -14.84 5.52 5.59
C ARG A 27 -13.58 5.18 4.82
N VAL A 28 -12.83 4.14 5.23
CA VAL A 28 -11.61 3.77 4.52
C VAL A 28 -11.89 3.21 3.14
N LEU A 29 -12.95 2.42 2.96
CA LEU A 29 -13.35 1.94 1.63
C LEU A 29 -13.78 3.08 0.70
N GLY A 30 -14.55 4.04 1.23
CA GLY A 30 -14.92 5.24 0.47
C GLY A 30 -13.71 6.04 0.02
N ALA A 31 -12.75 6.27 0.92
CA ALA A 31 -11.52 6.98 0.58
C ALA A 31 -10.63 6.19 -0.39
N PHE A 32 -10.59 4.86 -0.28
CA PHE A 32 -9.84 4.00 -1.22
C PHE A 32 -10.44 4.04 -2.63
N ALA A 33 -11.76 4.06 -2.73
CA ALA A 33 -12.46 4.24 -4.01
C ALA A 33 -12.18 5.63 -4.62
N GLU A 34 -12.18 6.69 -3.81
CA GLU A 34 -11.81 8.03 -4.27
C GLU A 34 -10.33 8.09 -4.71
N LEU A 35 -9.44 7.51 -3.92
CA LEU A 35 -8.00 7.43 -4.24
C LEU A 35 -7.78 6.72 -5.58
N ARG A 36 -8.52 5.65 -5.84
CA ARG A 36 -8.46 4.92 -7.12
C ARG A 36 -8.80 5.82 -8.30
N ILE A 37 -9.84 6.65 -8.19
CA ILE A 37 -10.23 7.62 -9.23
C ILE A 37 -9.12 8.66 -9.42
N VAL A 38 -8.56 9.17 -8.32
CA VAL A 38 -7.44 10.12 -8.35
C VAL A 38 -6.23 9.53 -9.07
N VAL A 39 -5.83 8.29 -8.72
CA VAL A 39 -4.68 7.61 -9.31
C VAL A 39 -4.91 7.33 -10.80
N GLN A 40 -6.10 6.87 -11.18
CA GLN A 40 -6.44 6.64 -12.59
C GLN A 40 -6.38 7.94 -13.41
N SER A 41 -6.92 9.04 -12.86
CA SER A 41 -6.88 10.36 -13.50
C SER A 41 -5.45 10.86 -13.69
N VAL A 42 -4.62 10.75 -12.65
CA VAL A 42 -3.20 11.12 -12.69
C VAL A 42 -2.43 10.26 -13.69
N ALA A 43 -2.67 8.95 -13.73
CA ALA A 43 -2.01 8.05 -14.67
C ALA A 43 -2.30 8.44 -16.13
N VAL A 44 -3.56 8.73 -16.45
CA VAL A 44 -3.98 9.16 -17.80
C VAL A 44 -3.34 10.49 -18.17
N ASP A 45 -3.39 11.48 -17.28
CA ASP A 45 -2.82 12.81 -17.52
C ASP A 45 -1.30 12.72 -17.77
N LEU A 46 -0.56 12.06 -16.87
CA LEU A 46 0.89 11.92 -16.98
C LEU A 46 1.30 11.10 -18.21
N ASN A 47 0.61 9.99 -18.50
CA ASN A 47 0.91 9.18 -19.67
C ASN A 47 0.70 9.97 -20.97
N SER A 48 -0.37 10.78 -21.06
CA SER A 48 -0.63 11.61 -22.24
C SER A 48 0.49 12.62 -22.50
N LYS A 49 1.03 13.22 -21.43
CA LYS A 49 2.17 14.15 -21.49
C LYS A 49 3.46 13.43 -21.86
N MET A 50 3.71 12.26 -21.27
CA MET A 50 4.92 11.47 -21.52
C MET A 50 4.96 10.92 -22.94
N VAL A 51 3.85 10.49 -23.54
CA VAL A 51 3.81 10.04 -24.95
C VAL A 51 4.30 11.12 -25.93
N GLY A 52 4.11 12.40 -25.61
CA GLY A 52 4.64 13.52 -26.38
C GLY A 52 6.14 13.78 -26.19
N ILE A 53 6.72 13.30 -25.09
CA ILE A 53 8.13 13.49 -24.71
C ILE A 53 8.95 12.25 -25.07
N ASP A 54 8.58 11.09 -24.52
CA ASP A 54 9.19 9.79 -24.75
C ASP A 54 8.14 8.67 -24.59
N ARG A 55 7.86 7.96 -25.69
CA ARG A 55 6.88 6.88 -25.73
C ARG A 55 7.30 5.62 -24.97
N SER A 56 8.58 5.50 -24.62
CA SER A 56 9.09 4.37 -23.85
C SER A 56 8.79 4.49 -22.35
N VAL A 57 8.53 5.72 -21.87
CA VAL A 57 8.15 5.98 -20.47
C VAL A 57 6.63 5.93 -20.34
N VAL A 58 6.13 4.78 -19.90
CA VAL A 58 4.70 4.52 -19.73
C VAL A 58 4.29 4.77 -18.28
N VAL A 59 3.18 5.49 -18.09
CA VAL A 59 2.49 5.59 -16.80
C VAL A 59 1.16 4.84 -16.90
N GLU A 60 0.96 3.85 -16.05
CA GLU A 60 -0.11 2.87 -16.19
C GLU A 60 -0.82 2.63 -14.86
N PHE A 61 -2.15 2.69 -14.88
CA PHE A 61 -3.00 2.19 -13.79
C PHE A 61 -3.38 0.73 -14.06
N VAL A 62 -3.28 -0.12 -13.04
CA VAL A 62 -3.69 -1.53 -13.12
C VAL A 62 -4.67 -1.87 -12.01
N ASP A 63 -5.83 -2.35 -12.44
CA ASP A 63 -6.85 -2.87 -11.53
C ASP A 63 -6.49 -4.29 -11.04
N ARG A 64 -6.47 -4.49 -9.72
CA ARG A 64 -6.28 -5.80 -9.06
C ARG A 64 -7.49 -6.24 -8.22
N GLY A 65 -8.62 -5.57 -8.40
CA GLY A 65 -9.88 -5.83 -7.71
C GLY A 65 -10.28 -4.70 -6.78
N GLU A 66 -11.15 -5.05 -5.83
CA GLU A 66 -11.79 -4.10 -4.92
C GLU A 66 -10.84 -3.53 -3.86
N PHE A 67 -9.89 -4.35 -3.39
CA PHE A 67 -9.02 -4.01 -2.26
C PHE A 67 -7.57 -3.70 -2.65
N GLU A 68 -7.26 -3.75 -3.94
CA GLU A 68 -5.91 -3.54 -4.46
C GLU A 68 -5.93 -2.92 -5.85
N PHE A 69 -4.98 -2.02 -6.11
CA PHE A 69 -4.64 -1.55 -7.45
C PHE A 69 -3.17 -1.13 -7.51
N GLU A 70 -2.64 -0.98 -8.72
CA GLU A 70 -1.25 -0.60 -8.95
C GLU A 70 -1.14 0.66 -9.82
N LEU A 71 -0.10 1.46 -9.58
CA LEU A 71 0.36 2.52 -10.46
C LEU A 71 1.81 2.22 -10.87
N ARG A 72 2.07 2.07 -12.16
CA ARG A 72 3.39 1.75 -12.73
C ARG A 72 3.95 2.95 -13.47
N PHE A 73 5.21 3.29 -13.23
CA PHE A 73 5.91 4.40 -13.88
C PHE A 73 7.42 4.27 -13.66
N SER A 74 8.24 4.77 -14.57
CA SER A 74 9.71 4.92 -14.39
C SER A 74 10.48 3.68 -13.92
N GLY A 75 9.95 2.46 -14.09
CA GLY A 75 10.58 1.23 -13.58
C GLY A 75 10.10 0.83 -12.16
N ASP A 76 9.30 1.66 -11.52
CA ASP A 76 8.63 1.43 -10.24
C ASP A 76 7.18 0.98 -10.40
N SER A 77 6.66 0.34 -9.36
CA SER A 77 5.27 -0.09 -9.22
C SER A 77 4.81 0.20 -7.81
N LEU A 78 3.96 1.23 -7.66
CA LEU A 78 3.26 1.48 -6.41
C LEU A 78 2.04 0.57 -6.31
N VAL A 79 2.01 -0.29 -5.30
CA VAL A 79 0.89 -1.19 -5.00
C VAL A 79 0.13 -0.62 -3.81
N PHE A 80 -1.14 -0.30 -4.03
CA PHE A 80 -2.04 0.25 -3.02
C PHE A 80 -2.96 -0.86 -2.51
N GLN A 81 -2.97 -1.08 -1.20
CA GLN A 81 -3.78 -2.11 -0.56
C GLN A 81 -4.55 -1.54 0.62
N VAL A 82 -5.87 -1.73 0.64
CA VAL A 82 -6.70 -1.34 1.80
C VAL A 82 -6.91 -2.51 2.75
N HIS A 83 -6.76 -2.24 4.04
CA HIS A 83 -7.18 -3.15 5.10
C HIS A 83 -8.58 -2.79 5.55
N THR A 84 -9.49 -3.76 5.49
CA THR A 84 -10.91 -3.56 5.83
C THR A 84 -11.18 -3.50 7.33
N ASN A 85 -10.19 -3.81 8.16
CA ASN A 85 -10.31 -3.78 9.62
C ASN A 85 -10.05 -2.38 10.19
N ALA A 86 -10.65 -2.11 11.36
CA ALA A 86 -10.35 -0.93 12.16
C ALA A 86 -9.27 -1.26 13.21
N PHE A 87 -8.17 -0.52 13.17
CA PHE A 87 -7.00 -0.70 14.01
C PHE A 87 -6.92 0.39 15.08
N LEU A 88 -6.45 0.01 16.27
CA LEU A 88 -6.03 0.99 17.28
C LEU A 88 -4.57 1.34 17.03
N LEU A 89 -4.20 2.61 17.21
CA LEU A 89 -2.79 3.00 17.22
C LEU A 89 -2.07 2.44 18.46
N PRO A 90 -0.77 2.11 18.36
CA PRO A 90 0.01 1.66 19.50
C PRO A 90 0.14 2.75 20.57
N ASP A 91 0.33 2.34 21.82
CA ASP A 91 0.56 3.26 22.93
C ASP A 91 1.78 4.17 22.64
N GLY A 92 1.66 5.46 22.97
CA GLY A 92 2.70 6.47 22.72
C GLY A 92 2.74 7.01 21.29
N HIS A 93 1.82 6.60 20.41
CA HIS A 93 1.68 7.22 19.09
C HIS A 93 1.22 8.67 19.22
N SER A 94 1.92 9.61 18.57
CA SER A 94 1.73 11.07 18.72
C SER A 94 0.28 11.55 18.46
N VAL A 95 -0.41 10.95 17.49
CA VAL A 95 -1.84 11.21 17.21
C VAL A 95 -2.73 10.97 18.44
N LEU A 96 -2.41 9.98 19.29
CA LEU A 96 -3.16 9.71 20.53
C LEU A 96 -3.01 10.84 21.56
N ASP A 97 -1.96 11.65 21.44
CA ASP A 97 -1.72 12.77 22.34
C ASP A 97 -2.55 14.02 22.02
N SER A 98 -3.18 14.07 20.85
CA SER A 98 -4.03 15.19 20.46
C SER A 98 -5.28 15.30 21.35
N ASP A 99 -5.69 16.53 21.68
CA ASP A 99 -6.94 16.80 22.41
C ASP A 99 -8.16 16.24 21.67
N TYR A 100 -8.08 16.23 20.34
CA TYR A 100 -9.08 15.62 19.46
C TYR A 100 -9.31 14.14 19.75
N VAL A 101 -8.26 13.33 19.88
CA VAL A 101 -8.39 11.90 20.20
C VAL A 101 -8.67 11.69 21.70
N LYS A 102 -8.01 12.44 22.59
CA LYS A 102 -8.20 12.34 24.05
C LYS A 102 -9.65 12.60 24.48
N SER A 103 -10.36 13.49 23.79
CA SER A 103 -11.76 13.80 24.07
C SER A 103 -12.73 12.66 23.71
N ASN A 104 -12.36 11.73 22.82
CA ASN A 104 -13.20 10.58 22.48
C ASN A 104 -12.37 9.38 22.01
N SER A 105 -12.30 8.34 22.84
CA SER A 105 -11.56 7.10 22.54
C SER A 105 -11.95 6.39 21.23
N ASN A 106 -13.15 6.62 20.71
CA ASN A 106 -13.55 6.06 19.41
C ASN A 106 -12.75 6.65 18.23
N ARG A 107 -12.15 7.83 18.41
CA ARG A 107 -11.32 8.51 17.39
C ARG A 107 -9.93 7.91 17.24
N ALA A 108 -9.55 7.01 18.15
CA ALA A 108 -8.29 6.26 18.09
C ALA A 108 -8.34 5.05 17.14
N TYR A 109 -9.51 4.76 16.53
CA TYR A 109 -9.68 3.69 15.56
C TYR A 109 -9.56 4.22 14.13
N PHE A 110 -8.67 3.60 13.36
CA PHE A 110 -8.38 3.98 11.98
C PHE A 110 -8.48 2.78 11.04
N GLY A 111 -8.99 3.02 9.84
CA GLY A 111 -8.79 2.16 8.69
C GLY A 111 -7.46 2.53 8.03
N LEU A 112 -6.90 1.59 7.28
CA LEU A 112 -5.51 1.64 6.86
C LEU A 112 -5.37 1.33 5.37
N ILE A 113 -4.66 2.18 4.64
CA ILE A 113 -4.22 1.94 3.26
C ILE A 113 -2.70 1.86 3.28
N HIS A 114 -2.16 0.75 2.81
CA HIS A 114 -0.73 0.56 2.59
C HIS A 114 -0.35 0.91 1.16
N VAL A 115 0.85 1.48 1.01
CA VAL A 115 1.49 1.66 -0.30
C VAL A 115 2.88 1.07 -0.26
N TYR A 116 3.10 0.08 -1.12
CA TYR A 116 4.40 -0.54 -1.32
C TYR A 116 5.01 -0.08 -2.64
N ASN A 117 6.33 0.10 -2.69
CA ASN A 117 7.06 0.21 -3.95
C ASN A 117 7.75 -1.12 -4.27
N PHE A 118 7.63 -1.53 -5.52
CA PHE A 118 8.32 -2.68 -6.11
C PHE A 118 8.94 -2.26 -7.43
N LEU A 119 9.91 -3.02 -7.92
CA LEU A 119 10.36 -2.86 -9.30
C LEU A 119 9.24 -3.35 -10.24
N SER A 120 8.86 -2.52 -11.21
CA SER A 120 7.92 -2.88 -12.28
C SER A 120 8.30 -4.20 -12.96
N ASP A 121 9.60 -4.41 -13.13
CA ASP A 121 10.13 -5.59 -13.79
C ASP A 121 9.96 -6.87 -12.96
N SER A 122 9.81 -6.77 -11.63
CA SER A 122 9.46 -7.91 -10.77
C SER A 122 8.13 -8.52 -11.19
N PHE A 123 7.12 -7.70 -11.49
CA PHE A 123 5.83 -8.18 -11.97
C PHE A 123 5.88 -8.68 -13.40
N ARG A 124 6.55 -7.94 -14.29
CA ARG A 124 6.69 -8.30 -15.72
C ARG A 124 7.37 -9.65 -15.88
N MET A 125 8.41 -9.91 -15.09
CA MET A 125 9.19 -11.15 -15.11
C MET A 125 8.71 -12.21 -14.12
N ARG A 126 7.63 -11.94 -13.36
CA ARG A 126 7.08 -12.83 -12.32
C ARG A 126 8.14 -13.29 -11.30
N ARG A 127 9.00 -12.36 -10.87
CA ARG A 127 9.98 -12.59 -9.82
C ARG A 127 9.32 -12.55 -8.45
N LEU A 128 8.76 -13.70 -8.04
CA LEU A 128 7.96 -13.81 -6.82
C LEU A 128 8.76 -13.57 -5.53
N ASN A 129 10.08 -13.67 -5.59
CA ASN A 129 10.97 -13.47 -4.45
C ASN A 129 11.48 -12.03 -4.32
N ASP A 130 11.19 -11.16 -5.29
CA ASP A 130 11.60 -9.76 -5.21
C ASP A 130 10.82 -9.06 -4.09
N VAL A 131 11.57 -8.38 -3.23
CA VAL A 131 11.01 -7.69 -2.05
C VAL A 131 10.57 -6.28 -2.43
N GLY A 132 9.39 -5.89 -1.94
CA GLY A 132 8.91 -4.51 -2.00
C GLY A 132 9.10 -3.77 -0.68
N THR A 133 9.16 -2.45 -0.75
CA THR A 133 9.32 -1.57 0.41
C THR A 133 7.99 -0.93 0.77
N LEU A 134 7.53 -1.05 2.01
CA LEU A 134 6.39 -0.26 2.51
C LEU A 134 6.80 1.22 2.56
N MET A 135 6.26 2.03 1.67
CA MET A 135 6.58 3.46 1.59
C MET A 135 5.77 4.28 2.58
N SER A 136 4.46 4.02 2.65
CA SER A 136 3.54 4.82 3.45
C SER A 136 2.32 4.02 3.91
N ARG A 137 1.75 4.51 5.01
CA ARG A 137 0.49 4.09 5.61
C ARG A 137 -0.41 5.31 5.70
N PHE A 138 -1.58 5.25 5.10
CA PHE A 138 -2.60 6.30 5.22
C PHE A 138 -3.71 5.82 6.16
N PHE A 139 -4.01 6.62 7.16
CA PHE A 139 -4.93 6.30 8.25
C PHE A 139 -6.16 7.19 8.19
N ILE A 140 -7.34 6.62 8.35
CA ILE A 140 -8.63 7.35 8.29
C ILE A 140 -9.55 6.85 9.41
N ASN A 141 -10.08 7.75 10.24
CA ASN A 141 -10.99 7.37 11.32
C ASN A 141 -12.47 7.44 10.90
N GLY A 142 -13.38 7.14 11.84
CA GLY A 142 -14.83 7.13 11.58
C GLY A 142 -15.42 8.49 11.23
N GLU A 143 -14.77 9.58 11.63
CA GLU A 143 -15.14 10.96 11.29
C GLU A 143 -14.53 11.40 9.94
N GLY A 144 -13.73 10.56 9.27
CA GLY A 144 -13.06 10.90 8.01
C GLY A 144 -11.77 11.70 8.19
N HIS A 145 -11.36 11.98 9.44
CA HIS A 145 -10.09 12.62 9.74
C HIS A 145 -8.94 11.66 9.50
N HIS A 146 -7.84 12.20 9.02
CA HIS A 146 -6.80 11.37 8.41
C HIS A 146 -5.40 11.90 8.67
N PHE A 147 -4.43 11.00 8.57
CA PHE A 147 -3.00 11.30 8.61
C PHE A 147 -2.25 10.25 7.80
N ALA A 148 -0.98 10.48 7.54
CA ALA A 148 -0.13 9.50 6.87
C ALA A 148 1.21 9.38 7.57
N GLU A 149 1.75 8.18 7.57
CA GLU A 149 3.12 7.91 8.01
C GLU A 149 3.89 7.30 6.86
N GLY A 150 5.19 7.54 6.79
CA GLY A 150 6.02 6.95 5.75
C GLY A 150 7.45 7.44 5.76
N LEU A 151 8.17 7.08 4.70
CA LEU A 151 9.54 7.51 4.49
C LEU A 151 9.60 9.04 4.31
N GLY A 152 10.39 9.73 5.15
CA GLY A 152 10.70 11.15 5.04
C GLY A 152 9.48 12.05 4.81
N PRO A 153 9.31 12.62 3.59
CA PRO A 153 8.27 13.60 3.26
C PRO A 153 6.84 13.02 3.21
N LEU A 154 6.68 11.70 3.34
CA LEU A 154 5.39 11.01 3.32
C LEU A 154 4.63 11.12 4.64
N ASN A 155 5.26 11.63 5.70
CA ASN A 155 4.57 11.91 6.96
C ASN A 155 3.66 13.13 6.81
N LEU A 156 2.36 12.93 7.04
CA LEU A 156 1.34 13.98 7.05
C LEU A 156 0.74 14.05 8.45
N PRO A 157 0.63 15.26 9.05
CA PRO A 157 0.01 15.40 10.36
C PRO A 157 -1.49 15.07 10.31
N LEU A 158 -2.09 14.88 11.48
CA LEU A 158 -3.53 14.68 11.60
C LEU A 158 -4.30 15.90 11.11
N MET A 159 -5.08 15.71 10.06
CA MET A 159 -6.05 16.66 9.54
C MET A 159 -7.43 16.36 10.13
N GLN A 160 -8.00 17.35 10.83
CA GLN A 160 -9.35 17.28 11.40
C GLN A 160 -10.42 17.77 10.41
N ALA A 161 -10.24 17.43 9.13
CA ALA A 161 -11.22 17.62 8.06
C ALA A 161 -11.50 16.25 7.42
N GLU A 162 -12.70 16.05 6.87
CA GLU A 162 -12.99 14.84 6.10
C GLU A 162 -12.04 14.76 4.91
N VAL A 163 -11.43 13.58 4.70
CA VAL A 163 -10.54 13.31 3.57
C VAL A 163 -11.22 13.66 2.24
N CYS A 164 -10.50 14.38 1.39
CA CYS A 164 -10.97 14.74 0.07
C CYS A 164 -9.98 14.33 -1.04
N ALA A 165 -10.41 14.47 -2.29
CA ALA A 165 -9.60 14.11 -3.46
C ALA A 165 -8.27 14.87 -3.53
N ASP A 166 -8.22 16.10 -3.05
CA ASP A 166 -7.00 16.91 -3.06
C ASP A 166 -5.95 16.39 -2.07
N ASP A 167 -6.37 15.96 -0.87
CA ASP A 167 -5.48 15.34 0.12
C ASP A 167 -4.84 14.07 -0.45
N LEU A 168 -5.67 13.23 -1.08
CA LEU A 168 -5.25 11.98 -1.72
C LEU A 168 -4.29 12.24 -2.90
N ARG A 169 -4.54 13.28 -3.69
CA ARG A 169 -3.67 13.68 -4.80
C ARG A 169 -2.32 14.20 -4.30
N ILE A 170 -2.31 15.03 -3.25
CA ILE A 170 -1.07 15.52 -2.62
C ILE A 170 -0.25 14.34 -2.12
N TRP A 171 -0.88 13.40 -1.42
CA TRP A 171 -0.21 12.18 -0.94
C TRP A 171 0.33 11.33 -2.08
N LEU A 172 -0.45 11.11 -3.15
CA LEU A 172 -0.03 10.40 -4.36
C LEU A 172 1.21 11.03 -5.01
N TYR A 173 1.22 12.35 -5.19
CA TYR A 173 2.38 13.02 -5.80
C TYR A 173 3.64 12.88 -4.95
N ARG A 174 3.51 12.96 -3.63
CA ARG A 174 4.65 12.70 -2.72
C ARG A 174 5.13 11.25 -2.83
N LEU A 175 4.23 10.28 -2.94
CA LEU A 175 4.58 8.87 -3.15
C LEU A 175 5.36 8.68 -4.44
N MET A 176 4.89 9.25 -5.56
CA MET A 176 5.56 9.13 -6.85
C MET A 176 6.97 9.73 -6.83
N VAL A 177 7.12 10.95 -6.29
CA VAL A 177 8.44 11.60 -6.16
C VAL A 177 9.37 10.77 -5.28
N THR A 178 8.89 10.33 -4.12
CA THR A 178 9.70 9.53 -3.18
C THR A 178 10.11 8.18 -3.77
N ALA A 179 9.28 7.59 -4.64
CA ALA A 179 9.60 6.33 -5.32
C ALA A 179 10.69 6.53 -6.38
N MET A 180 10.57 7.59 -7.18
CA MET A 180 11.59 7.92 -8.20
C MET A 180 12.94 8.32 -7.61
N ASP A 181 12.96 8.88 -6.40
CA ASP A 181 14.21 9.17 -5.68
C ASP A 181 14.87 7.91 -5.10
N PHE A 182 14.20 6.74 -5.15
CA PHE A 182 14.70 5.49 -4.60
C PHE A 182 15.52 4.70 -5.64
N ASP A 183 16.78 5.10 -5.84
CA ASP A 183 17.69 4.43 -6.77
C ASP A 183 18.11 3.02 -6.30
N LEU A 184 18.21 2.08 -7.26
CA LEU A 184 18.85 0.79 -7.04
C LEU A 184 20.36 0.98 -6.87
N GLN A 185 20.85 0.76 -5.64
CA GLN A 185 22.28 0.76 -5.38
C GLN A 185 22.89 -0.61 -5.71
N ALA A 186 23.90 -0.61 -6.59
CA ALA A 186 24.71 -1.78 -6.82
C ALA A 186 25.44 -2.17 -5.53
N ALA A 187 25.43 -3.47 -5.19
CA ALA A 187 26.23 -3.96 -4.08
C ALA A 187 27.72 -3.67 -4.33
N PRO A 188 28.52 -3.38 -3.29
CA PRO A 188 29.97 -3.19 -3.45
C PRO A 188 30.59 -4.40 -4.13
N PHE A 189 31.50 -4.17 -5.09
CA PHE A 189 32.09 -5.25 -5.89
C PHE A 189 32.70 -6.37 -5.03
N GLN A 190 33.37 -6.01 -3.93
CA GLN A 190 33.99 -6.96 -3.01
C GLN A 190 32.97 -7.89 -2.34
N ALA A 191 31.73 -7.45 -2.15
CA ALA A 191 30.67 -8.26 -1.56
C ALA A 191 30.09 -9.30 -2.52
N VAL A 192 30.33 -9.17 -3.83
CA VAL A 192 29.77 -10.03 -4.88
C VAL A 192 30.84 -10.65 -5.80
N GLN A 193 32.12 -10.56 -5.42
CA GLN A 193 33.24 -11.00 -6.24
C GLN A 193 33.31 -12.53 -6.40
N GLU A 194 32.83 -13.27 -5.40
CA GLU A 194 32.84 -14.73 -5.39
C GLU A 194 31.41 -15.27 -5.37
N VAL A 195 31.11 -16.22 -6.25
CA VAL A 195 29.80 -16.89 -6.32
C VAL A 195 30.02 -18.40 -6.41
N SER A 196 29.27 -19.17 -5.63
CA SER A 196 29.33 -20.64 -5.71
C SER A 196 28.58 -21.14 -6.94
N VAL A 197 28.96 -22.32 -7.44
CA VAL A 197 28.22 -22.98 -8.54
C VAL A 197 26.74 -23.18 -8.18
N LEU A 198 26.45 -23.53 -6.92
CA LEU A 198 25.08 -23.68 -6.44
C LEU A 198 24.27 -22.38 -6.53
N ALA A 199 24.85 -21.26 -6.11
CA ALA A 199 24.21 -19.95 -6.22
C ALA A 199 24.00 -19.56 -7.69
N LEU A 200 24.97 -19.84 -8.56
CA LEU A 200 24.86 -19.60 -10.01
C LEU A 200 23.74 -20.42 -10.67
N GLU A 201 23.61 -21.71 -10.31
CA GLU A 201 22.53 -22.57 -10.79
C GLU A 201 21.15 -22.09 -10.27
N GLY A 202 21.08 -21.60 -9.02
CA GLY A 202 19.87 -20.97 -8.49
C GLY A 202 19.42 -19.76 -9.33
N ILE A 203 20.35 -18.85 -9.65
CA ILE A 203 20.10 -17.70 -10.53
C ILE A 203 19.63 -18.16 -11.92
N ARG A 204 20.24 -19.22 -12.48
CA ARG A 204 19.85 -19.77 -13.78
C ARG A 204 18.44 -20.33 -13.78
N GLU A 205 18.04 -21.05 -12.74
CA GLU A 205 16.68 -21.59 -12.63
C GLU A 205 15.63 -20.47 -12.53
N GLU A 206 15.90 -19.40 -11.77
CA GLU A 206 15.03 -18.21 -11.73
C GLU A 206 14.90 -17.51 -13.08
N LEU A 207 15.93 -17.55 -13.92
CA LEU A 207 15.90 -17.05 -15.29
C LEU A 207 15.18 -18.02 -16.25
N ARG A 208 15.35 -19.34 -16.10
CA ARG A 208 14.72 -20.39 -16.94
C ARG A 208 13.22 -20.48 -16.74
N GLN A 209 12.73 -20.31 -15.50
CA GLN A 209 11.29 -20.25 -15.20
C GLN A 209 10.55 -19.17 -16.03
N ARG A 210 11.28 -18.23 -16.65
CA ARG A 210 10.75 -17.16 -17.52
C ARG A 210 10.63 -17.54 -19.00
N THR A 211 11.39 -18.53 -19.48
CA THR A 211 11.46 -18.88 -20.92
C THR A 211 10.59 -20.08 -21.34
N GLY A 212 10.01 -20.83 -20.40
CA GLY A 212 9.28 -22.06 -20.72
C GLY A 212 7.77 -21.88 -20.88
N LYS A 213 7.27 -21.66 -22.10
CA LYS A 213 5.94 -22.20 -22.49
C LYS A 213 6.15 -23.61 -23.07
N ARG A 214 5.69 -24.60 -22.30
CA ARG A 214 5.54 -26.06 -22.56
C ARG A 214 6.78 -26.95 -22.41
N LEU A 215 6.70 -27.89 -21.47
CA LEU A 215 6.96 -29.30 -21.73
C LEU A 215 5.80 -30.09 -21.11
N GLY A 216 5.08 -30.83 -21.95
CA GLY A 216 3.95 -31.65 -21.53
C GLY A 216 4.41 -32.66 -20.50
N PHE A 217 3.76 -32.63 -19.33
CA PHE A 217 3.84 -33.72 -18.37
C PHE A 217 3.17 -34.94 -18.99
N ARG A 218 3.95 -35.92 -19.44
CA ARG A 218 3.49 -37.31 -19.58
C ARG A 218 4.08 -38.08 -18.40
N PRO A 219 3.28 -38.41 -17.37
CA PRO A 219 3.69 -39.48 -16.47
C PRO A 219 3.64 -40.77 -17.29
N GLU A 220 4.77 -41.45 -17.36
CA GLU A 220 4.82 -42.83 -17.84
C GLU A 220 3.80 -43.66 -17.04
N GLY A 221 3.01 -44.44 -17.76
CA GLY A 221 1.86 -45.14 -17.21
C GLY A 221 1.43 -46.34 -18.03
N ARG A 222 2.38 -47.26 -18.25
CA ARG A 222 2.31 -48.74 -18.35
C ARG A 222 3.19 -49.31 -19.45
#